data_AF-A0A6P1IWS0-F1
#
_entry.id   AF-A0A6P1IWS0-F1
#
_cell.length_a   1.000
_cell.length_b   1.000
_cell.length_c   1.000
_cell.angle_alpha   90.00
_cell.angle_beta   90.00
_cell.angle_gamma   90.00
#
_symmetry.space_group_name_H-M   'P 1'
#
loop_
_entity.id
_entity.type
_entity.pdbx_description
1 polymer ?
#
loop_
_entity_poly.entity_id
_entity_poly.type
_entity_poly.pdbx_seq_one_letter_code
_entity_poly.pdbx_strand_id
1 'polypeptide(L)'
;MNVVDWAQVVGAAGSFLAVVVSLGSVFVQRCREKRAAKRADASLLLSLQNLASELGRMNVLAGFQIDAPGNELIYPNIAAEFSAMSRLLEDLPTERLSLLGKMSVVLHLRRIAAELAMLYNPAPKAGSNFYLVNRVRLGKLKAACSTYSLQLIEEIKRLDTEIFEANVEQMNRL
;
A
#
# COMPACT_ATOMS: atom_id res chain seq x y z
N MET A 1 -27.36 66.37 -18.09
CA MET A 1 -26.64 65.90 -16.88
C MET A 1 -26.87 64.40 -16.79
N ASN A 2 -25.84 63.60 -17.08
CA ASN A 2 -25.93 62.14 -16.92
C ASN A 2 -25.91 61.84 -15.42
N VAL A 3 -27.06 61.45 -14.88
CA VAL A 3 -27.12 60.88 -13.54
C VAL A 3 -26.48 59.50 -13.66
N VAL A 4 -25.22 59.39 -13.23
CA VAL A 4 -24.57 58.10 -13.09
C VAL A 4 -25.38 57.34 -12.05
N ASP A 5 -26.05 56.28 -12.49
CA ASP A 5 -26.91 55.45 -11.66
C ASP A 5 -26.04 54.61 -10.72
N TRP A 6 -25.72 55.18 -9.56
CA TRP A 6 -24.88 54.56 -8.53
C TRP A 6 -25.43 53.20 -8.07
N ALA A 7 -26.73 52.94 -8.23
CA ALA A 7 -27.35 51.65 -7.95
C ALA A 7 -26.85 50.54 -8.90
N GLN A 8 -26.62 50.85 -10.18
CA GLN A 8 -26.04 49.89 -11.13
C GLN A 8 -24.58 49.58 -10.82
N VAL A 9 -23.79 50.57 -10.40
CA VAL A 9 -22.37 50.39 -10.05
C VAL A 9 -22.21 49.55 -8.78
N VAL A 10 -23.03 49.80 -7.75
CA VAL A 10 -23.03 49.02 -6.50
C VAL A 10 -23.58 47.60 -6.72
N GLY A 11 -24.63 47.44 -7.53
CA GLY A 11 -25.16 46.13 -7.91
C GLY A 11 -24.17 45.29 -8.73
N ALA A 12 -23.44 45.93 -9.65
CA ALA A 12 -22.40 45.29 -10.45
C ALA A 12 -21.18 44.89 -9.59
N ALA A 13 -20.77 45.72 -8.64
CA ALA A 13 -19.67 45.41 -7.73
C ALA A 13 -20.01 44.24 -6.76
N GLY A 14 -21.24 44.22 -6.24
CA GLY A 14 -21.73 43.13 -5.38
C GLY A 14 -21.85 41.79 -6.11
N SER A 15 -22.32 41.80 -7.36
CA SER A 15 -22.37 40.58 -8.18
C SER A 15 -20.98 40.10 -8.60
N PHE A 16 -20.02 41.01 -8.86
CA PHE A 16 -18.64 40.65 -9.14
C PHE A 16 -17.95 39.99 -7.93
N LEU A 17 -18.15 40.52 -6.72
CA LEU A 17 -17.64 39.92 -5.47
C LEU A 17 -18.22 38.53 -5.22
N ALA A 18 -19.53 38.33 -5.46
CA ALA A 18 -20.16 37.02 -5.33
C ALA A 18 -19.58 36.00 -6.31
N VAL A 19 -19.31 36.39 -7.55
CA VAL A 19 -18.66 35.53 -8.55
C VAL A 19 -17.23 35.16 -8.11
N VAL A 20 -16.44 36.12 -7.63
CA VAL A 20 -15.07 35.85 -7.13
C VAL A 20 -15.07 34.90 -5.94
N VAL A 21 -15.95 35.11 -4.95
CA VAL A 21 -16.08 34.22 -3.79
C VAL A 21 -16.53 32.83 -4.21
N SER A 22 -17.48 32.72 -5.14
CA SER A 22 -17.95 31.42 -5.66
C SER A 22 -16.83 30.67 -6.40
N LEU A 23 -16.09 31.33 -7.29
CA LEU A 23 -14.95 30.75 -8.01
C LEU A 23 -13.83 30.35 -7.04
N GLY A 24 -13.57 31.17 -6.02
CA GLY A 24 -12.63 30.85 -4.94
C GLY A 24 -13.05 29.61 -4.16
N SER A 25 -14.32 29.50 -3.80
CA SER A 25 -14.85 28.33 -3.09
C SER A 25 -14.75 27.04 -3.90
N VAL A 26 -15.06 27.11 -5.21
CA VAL A 26 -14.91 25.97 -6.13
C VAL A 26 -13.44 25.58 -6.29
N PHE A 27 -12.53 26.54 -6.36
CA PHE A 27 -11.10 26.26 -6.43
C PHE A 27 -10.56 25.60 -5.16
N VAL A 28 -10.96 26.11 -3.98
CA VAL A 28 -10.61 25.52 -2.69
C VAL A 28 -11.17 24.11 -2.57
N GLN A 29 -12.42 23.90 -2.97
CA GLN A 29 -13.06 22.58 -2.95
C GLN A 29 -12.33 21.60 -3.87
N ARG A 30 -12.01 21.98 -5.11
CA ARG A 30 -11.21 21.17 -6.03
C ARG A 30 -9.82 20.86 -5.49
N CYS A 31 -9.19 21.80 -4.79
CA CYS A 31 -7.89 21.56 -4.17
C CYS A 31 -8.00 20.55 -3.02
N ARG A 32 -9.06 20.63 -2.20
CA ARG A 32 -9.33 19.66 -1.13
C ARG A 32 -9.62 18.26 -1.70
N GLU A 33 -10.44 18.16 -2.74
CA GLU A 33 -10.74 16.90 -3.43
C GLU A 33 -9.48 16.27 -4.03
N LYS A 34 -8.62 17.06 -4.69
CA LYS A 34 -7.34 16.58 -5.22
C LYS A 34 -6.41 16.07 -4.11
N ARG A 35 -6.34 16.76 -2.97
CA ARG A 35 -5.56 16.30 -1.81
C ARG A 35 -6.14 15.02 -1.21
N ALA A 36 -7.45 14.94 -1.05
CA ALA A 36 -8.12 13.74 -0.55
C ALA A 36 -7.91 12.52 -1.46
N ALA A 37 -7.96 12.72 -2.78
CA ALA A 37 -7.68 11.68 -3.75
C ALA A 37 -6.24 11.16 -3.63
N LYS A 38 -5.25 12.07 -3.58
CA LYS A 38 -3.84 11.71 -3.35
C LYS A 38 -3.64 10.96 -2.03
N ARG A 39 -4.25 11.45 -0.95
CA ARG A 39 -4.13 10.82 0.37
C ARG A 39 -4.70 9.40 0.37
N ALA A 40 -5.82 9.19 -0.31
CA ALA A 40 -6.42 7.87 -0.47
C ALA A 40 -5.56 6.93 -1.35
N ASP A 41 -4.92 7.45 -2.39
CA ASP A 41 -3.97 6.67 -3.21
C ASP A 41 -2.73 6.26 -2.40
N ALA A 42 -2.16 7.20 -1.64
CA ALA A 42 -1.01 6.92 -0.75
C ALA A 42 -1.36 5.91 0.35
N SER A 43 -2.57 5.99 0.93
CA SER A 43 -3.05 5.01 1.90
C SER A 43 -3.18 3.61 1.28
N LEU A 44 -3.66 3.51 0.04
CA LEU A 44 -3.76 2.24 -0.67
C LEU A 44 -2.37 1.64 -0.95
N LEU A 45 -1.41 2.46 -1.36
CA LEU A 45 -0.02 2.04 -1.53
C LEU A 45 0.61 1.60 -0.20
N LEU A 46 0.30 2.27 0.91
CA LEU A 46 0.73 1.87 2.24
C LEU A 46 0.16 0.51 2.63
N SER A 47 -1.12 0.23 2.37
CA SER A 47 -1.70 -1.10 2.58
C SER A 47 -0.96 -2.18 1.79
N LEU A 48 -0.67 -1.91 0.51
CA LEU A 48 0.09 -2.83 -0.34
C LEU A 48 1.53 -3.04 0.16
N GLN A 49 2.18 -1.98 0.61
CA GLN A 49 3.54 -2.03 1.18
C GLN A 49 3.57 -2.85 2.46
N ASN A 50 2.60 -2.66 3.35
CA ASN A 50 2.46 -3.46 4.57
C ASN A 50 2.28 -4.94 4.25
N LEU A 51 1.42 -5.28 3.28
CA LEU A 51 1.24 -6.67 2.86
C LEU A 51 2.52 -7.28 2.27
N ALA A 52 3.27 -6.51 1.47
CA ALA A 52 4.56 -6.95 0.93
C ALA A 52 5.59 -7.20 2.04
N SER A 53 5.68 -6.28 3.00
CA SER A 53 6.56 -6.39 4.16
C SER A 53 6.22 -7.60 5.02
N GLU A 54 4.93 -7.77 5.35
CA GLU A 54 4.45 -8.87 6.18
C GLU A 54 4.68 -10.22 5.50
N LEU A 55 4.46 -10.33 4.20
CA LEU A 55 4.74 -11.55 3.44
C LEU A 55 6.24 -11.92 3.51
N GLY A 56 7.14 -10.94 3.43
CA GLY A 56 8.57 -11.12 3.61
C GLY A 56 8.95 -11.54 5.03
N ARG A 57 8.34 -10.92 6.04
CA ARG A 57 8.54 -11.23 7.46
C ARG A 57 8.05 -12.63 7.82
N MET A 58 6.85 -13.00 7.39
CA MET A 58 6.28 -14.33 7.55
C MET A 58 7.21 -15.42 6.99
N ASN A 59 7.81 -15.18 5.82
CA ASN A 59 8.76 -16.11 5.23
C ASN A 59 10.00 -16.36 6.13
N VAL A 60 10.52 -15.31 6.76
CA VAL A 60 11.64 -15.42 7.71
C VAL A 60 11.22 -16.15 8.98
N LEU A 61 10.09 -15.75 9.57
CA LEU A 61 9.58 -16.31 10.82
C LEU A 61 9.17 -17.78 10.67
N ALA A 62 8.56 -18.14 9.55
CA ALA A 62 8.27 -19.53 9.19
C ALA A 62 9.56 -20.37 9.14
N GLY A 63 10.61 -19.85 8.51
CA GLY A 63 11.93 -20.48 8.50
C GLY A 63 12.47 -20.70 9.92
N PHE A 64 12.45 -19.65 10.76
CA PHE A 64 12.88 -19.73 12.15
C PHE A 64 12.13 -20.83 12.93
N GLN A 65 10.80 -20.88 12.80
CA GLN A 65 9.99 -21.89 13.48
C GLN A 65 10.37 -23.34 13.10
N ILE A 66 10.88 -23.58 11.90
CA ILE A 66 11.22 -24.92 11.39
C ILE A 66 12.66 -25.34 11.71
N ASP A 67 13.58 -24.37 11.80
CA ASP A 67 15.02 -24.62 11.92
C ASP A 67 15.44 -25.35 13.21
N ALA A 68 14.73 -25.15 14.33
CA ALA A 68 15.08 -25.81 15.59
C ALA A 68 13.86 -26.34 16.36
N PRO A 69 13.92 -27.57 16.92
CA PRO A 69 12.92 -28.07 17.84
C PRO A 69 12.96 -27.25 19.14
N GLY A 70 11.82 -26.67 19.53
CA GLY A 70 11.69 -25.80 20.71
C GLY A 70 11.47 -24.32 20.40
N ASN A 71 11.57 -23.92 19.13
CA ASN A 71 11.16 -22.58 18.72
C ASN A 71 9.64 -22.40 18.89
N GLU A 72 9.23 -21.18 19.24
CA GLU A 72 7.82 -20.85 19.44
C GLU A 72 7.04 -21.09 18.15
N LEU A 73 5.86 -21.70 18.28
CA LEU A 73 4.95 -21.93 17.17
C LEU A 73 4.23 -20.61 16.85
N ILE A 74 4.78 -19.83 15.93
CA ILE A 74 4.23 -18.55 15.48
C ILE A 74 3.03 -18.78 14.56
N TYR A 75 3.16 -19.69 13.60
CA TYR A 75 2.14 -20.02 12.61
C TYR A 75 1.82 -21.51 12.68
N PRO A 76 0.66 -21.90 13.24
CA PRO A 76 0.25 -23.30 13.33
C PRO A 76 0.04 -23.95 11.95
N ASN A 77 -0.41 -23.17 10.96
CA ASN A 77 -0.59 -23.61 9.58
C ASN A 77 -0.04 -22.59 8.59
N ILE A 78 1.29 -22.59 8.44
CA ILE A 78 2.04 -21.66 7.58
C ILE A 78 1.45 -21.58 6.15
N ALA A 79 1.08 -22.71 5.55
CA ALA A 79 0.54 -22.73 4.19
C ALA A 79 -0.83 -22.02 4.08
N ALA A 80 -1.70 -22.19 5.09
CA ALA A 80 -2.98 -21.50 5.15
C ALA A 80 -2.79 -19.99 5.36
N GLU A 81 -1.83 -19.58 6.19
CA GLU A 81 -1.51 -18.15 6.41
C GLU A 81 -1.04 -17.48 5.12
N PHE A 82 -0.15 -18.12 4.35
CA PHE A 82 0.25 -17.60 3.04
C PHE A 82 -0.90 -17.57 2.03
N SER A 83 -1.81 -18.54 2.09
CA SER A 83 -3.03 -18.54 1.26
C SER A 83 -3.97 -17.39 1.64
N ALA A 84 -4.08 -17.07 2.93
CA ALA A 84 -4.86 -15.93 3.42
C ALA A 84 -4.26 -14.60 2.93
N MET A 85 -2.94 -14.46 2.93
CA MET A 85 -2.27 -13.28 2.36
C MET A 85 -2.55 -13.11 0.86
N SER A 86 -2.60 -14.19 0.10
CA SER A 86 -3.01 -14.12 -1.32
C SER A 86 -4.43 -13.59 -1.49
N ARG A 87 -5.37 -13.98 -0.61
CA ARG A 87 -6.76 -13.49 -0.63
C ARG A 87 -6.84 -12.01 -0.24
N LEU A 88 -6.10 -11.57 0.78
CA LEU A 88 -6.05 -10.15 1.14
C LEU A 88 -5.57 -9.26 -0.01
N LEU A 89 -4.65 -9.77 -0.83
CA LEU A 89 -4.20 -9.08 -2.05
C LEU A 89 -5.25 -9.08 -3.18
N GLU A 90 -6.20 -10.02 -3.18
CA GLU A 90 -7.34 -10.05 -4.11
C GLU A 90 -8.40 -9.01 -3.75
N ASP A 91 -8.60 -8.78 -2.46
CA ASP A 91 -9.62 -7.86 -1.93
C ASP A 91 -9.26 -6.38 -2.12
N LEU A 92 -8.02 -6.08 -2.56
CA LEU A 92 -7.61 -4.71 -2.83
C LEU A 92 -8.36 -4.13 -4.05
N PRO A 93 -8.69 -2.83 -4.05
CA PRO A 93 -9.45 -2.18 -5.12
C PRO A 93 -8.66 -2.18 -6.45
N THR A 94 -8.96 -3.16 -7.30
CA THR A 94 -8.23 -3.46 -8.55
C THR A 94 -8.27 -2.31 -9.55
N GLU A 95 -9.42 -1.65 -9.71
CA GLU A 95 -9.58 -0.50 -10.60
C GLU A 95 -8.61 0.62 -10.22
N ARG A 96 -8.54 0.94 -8.93
CA ARG A 96 -7.70 2.03 -8.41
C ARG A 96 -6.21 1.67 -8.48
N LEU A 97 -5.85 0.43 -8.18
CA LEU A 97 -4.49 -0.09 -8.35
C LEU A 97 -4.05 -0.10 -9.82
N SER A 98 -4.97 -0.36 -10.75
CA SER A 98 -4.72 -0.29 -12.19
C SER A 98 -4.42 1.15 -12.63
N LEU A 99 -5.20 2.13 -12.15
CA LEU A 99 -4.95 3.55 -12.43
C LEU A 99 -3.58 4.02 -11.90
N LEU A 100 -3.13 3.47 -10.78
CA LEU A 100 -1.81 3.74 -10.20
C LEU A 100 -0.68 2.93 -10.86
N GLY A 101 -0.98 2.05 -11.84
CA GLY A 101 0.02 1.20 -12.48
C GLY A 101 0.62 0.14 -11.56
N LYS A 102 -0.05 -0.22 -10.46
CA LYS A 102 0.44 -1.17 -9.43
C LYS A 102 -0.03 -2.60 -9.62
N MET A 103 -0.86 -2.88 -10.64
CA MET A 103 -1.43 -4.21 -10.85
C MET A 103 -0.36 -5.31 -10.96
N SER A 104 0.76 -5.01 -11.64
CA SER A 104 1.89 -5.95 -11.75
C SER A 104 2.45 -6.33 -10.37
N VAL A 105 2.64 -5.35 -9.48
CA VAL A 105 3.15 -5.58 -8.12
C VAL A 105 2.21 -6.48 -7.33
N VAL A 106 0.91 -6.22 -7.40
CA VAL A 106 -0.13 -7.04 -6.72
C VAL A 106 -0.11 -8.48 -7.23
N LEU A 107 -0.08 -8.68 -8.55
CA LEU A 107 -0.03 -10.01 -9.15
C LEU A 107 1.26 -10.76 -8.78
N HIS A 108 2.40 -10.07 -8.73
CA HIS A 108 3.66 -10.67 -8.30
C HIS A 108 3.64 -11.06 -6.82
N LEU A 109 3.11 -10.22 -5.93
CA LEU A 109 2.96 -10.55 -4.52
C LEU A 109 2.01 -11.72 -4.30
N ARG A 110 0.88 -11.77 -5.04
CA ARG A 110 -0.04 -12.92 -5.01
C ARG A 110 0.65 -14.21 -5.44
N ARG A 111 1.42 -14.16 -6.52
CA ARG A 111 2.21 -15.30 -6.98
C ARG A 111 3.22 -15.74 -5.93
N ILE A 112 3.92 -14.81 -5.28
CA ILE A 112 4.85 -15.13 -4.19
C ILE A 112 4.12 -15.82 -3.03
N ALA A 113 2.97 -15.28 -2.60
CA ALA A 113 2.17 -15.86 -1.53
C ALA A 113 1.70 -17.28 -1.87
N ALA A 114 1.22 -17.51 -3.09
CA ALA A 114 0.84 -18.84 -3.56
C ALA A 114 2.04 -19.80 -3.63
N GLU A 115 3.19 -19.35 -4.13
CA GLU A 115 4.41 -20.17 -4.18
C GLU A 115 4.90 -20.53 -2.77
N LEU A 116 4.84 -19.61 -1.81
CA LEU A 116 5.17 -19.89 -0.41
C LEU A 116 4.19 -20.90 0.20
N ALA A 117 2.89 -20.72 -0.02
CA ALA A 117 1.87 -21.67 0.44
C ALA A 117 2.13 -23.09 -0.09
N MET A 118 2.52 -23.21 -1.37
CA MET A 118 2.89 -24.51 -1.97
C MET A 118 4.17 -25.09 -1.37
N LEU A 119 5.19 -24.27 -1.09
CA LEU A 119 6.44 -24.75 -0.49
C LEU A 119 6.22 -25.31 0.92
N TYR A 120 5.34 -24.70 1.70
CA TYR A 120 5.03 -25.13 3.06
C TYR A 120 3.89 -26.17 3.14
N ASN A 121 3.45 -26.72 2.01
CA ASN A 121 2.41 -27.77 1.96
C ASN A 121 2.92 -29.03 1.22
N PRO A 122 3.09 -30.18 1.89
CA PRO A 122 2.79 -30.44 3.30
C PRO A 122 3.76 -29.72 4.26
N ALA A 123 3.31 -29.47 5.48
CA ALA A 123 4.09 -28.76 6.49
C ALA A 123 5.45 -29.46 6.72
N PRO A 124 6.58 -28.75 6.56
CA PRO A 124 7.90 -29.34 6.76
C PRO A 124 8.11 -29.73 8.24
N LYS A 125 8.80 -30.84 8.45
CA LYS A 125 9.14 -31.32 9.80
C LYS A 125 10.30 -30.51 10.38
N ALA A 126 10.29 -30.31 11.70
CA ALA A 126 11.39 -29.66 12.41
C ALA A 126 12.72 -30.41 12.17
N GLY A 127 13.79 -29.67 11.94
CA GLY A 127 15.12 -30.25 11.66
C GLY A 127 15.24 -30.98 10.31
N SER A 128 14.26 -30.83 9.42
CA SER A 128 14.36 -31.36 8.05
C SER A 128 15.30 -30.51 7.18
N ASN A 129 15.85 -31.10 6.12
CA ASN A 129 16.65 -30.37 5.11
C ASN A 129 15.82 -29.37 4.28
N PHE A 130 14.56 -29.09 4.65
CA PHE A 130 13.66 -28.21 3.92
C PHE A 130 14.29 -26.85 3.62
N TYR A 131 14.86 -26.18 4.63
CA TYR A 131 15.46 -24.87 4.45
C TYR A 131 16.72 -24.95 3.59
N LEU A 132 17.58 -25.96 3.78
CA LEU A 132 18.78 -26.15 2.97
C LEU A 132 18.46 -26.33 1.48
N VAL A 133 17.40 -27.08 1.17
CA VAL A 133 16.94 -27.31 -0.21
C VAL A 133 16.33 -26.04 -0.81
N ASN A 134 15.54 -25.30 -0.04
CA ASN A 134 14.77 -24.16 -0.55
C ASN A 134 15.42 -22.79 -0.31
N ARG A 135 16.57 -22.69 0.36
CA ARG A 135 17.21 -21.42 0.78
C ARG A 135 17.33 -20.38 -0.33
N VAL A 136 17.72 -20.81 -1.53
CA VAL A 136 17.88 -19.92 -2.68
C VAL A 136 16.53 -19.40 -3.14
N ARG A 137 15.51 -20.26 -3.16
CA ARG A 137 14.15 -19.91 -3.55
C ARG A 137 13.50 -18.99 -2.52
N LEU A 138 13.53 -19.36 -1.24
CA LEU A 138 13.02 -18.54 -0.14
C LEU A 138 13.72 -17.18 -0.07
N GLY A 139 15.04 -17.15 -0.26
CA GLY A 139 15.81 -15.91 -0.34
C GLY A 139 15.40 -15.01 -1.49
N LYS A 140 15.18 -15.56 -2.69
CA LYS A 140 14.67 -14.81 -3.85
C LYS A 140 13.27 -14.25 -3.60
N LEU A 141 12.37 -15.05 -3.03
CA LEU A 141 11.00 -14.61 -2.72
C LEU A 141 11.00 -13.50 -1.66
N LYS A 142 11.81 -13.64 -0.60
CA LYS A 142 12.02 -12.57 0.41
C LYS A 142 12.56 -11.30 -0.23
N ALA A 143 13.60 -11.41 -1.06
CA ALA A 143 14.23 -10.26 -1.72
C ALA A 143 13.24 -9.54 -2.64
N ALA A 144 12.40 -10.28 -3.36
CA ALA A 144 11.35 -9.71 -4.20
C ALA A 144 10.32 -8.93 -3.35
N CYS A 145 9.84 -9.49 -2.23
CA CYS A 145 8.95 -8.78 -1.31
C CYS A 145 9.58 -7.48 -0.79
N SER A 146 10.86 -7.54 -0.39
CA SER A 146 11.60 -6.35 0.09
C SER A 146 11.77 -5.30 -1.00
N THR A 147 12.05 -5.71 -2.23
CA THR A 147 12.18 -4.80 -3.38
C THR A 147 10.86 -4.08 -3.66
N TYR A 148 9.74 -4.81 -3.71
CA TYR A 148 8.43 -4.18 -3.91
C TYR A 148 8.04 -3.29 -2.74
N SER A 149 8.34 -3.69 -1.49
CA SER A 149 8.11 -2.86 -0.31
C SER A 149 8.85 -1.53 -0.41
N LEU A 150 10.15 -1.54 -0.73
CA LEU A 150 10.95 -0.31 -0.91
C LEU A 150 10.45 0.56 -2.06
N GLN A 151 10.11 -0.03 -3.20
CA GLN A 151 9.54 0.71 -4.33
C GLN A 151 8.24 1.43 -3.95
N LEU A 152 7.37 0.77 -3.17
CA LEU A 152 6.12 1.37 -2.71
C LEU A 152 6.37 2.49 -1.70
N ILE A 153 7.37 2.36 -0.81
CA ILE A 153 7.78 3.44 0.11
C ILE A 153 8.20 4.69 -0.67
N GLU A 154 9.03 4.53 -1.70
CA GLU A 154 9.46 5.66 -2.54
C GLU A 154 8.29 6.35 -3.23
N GLU A 155 7.30 5.59 -3.70
CA GLU A 155 6.12 6.14 -4.35
C GLU A 155 5.19 6.84 -3.38
N ILE A 156 4.97 6.27 -2.18
CA ILE A 156 4.20 6.92 -1.13
C ILE A 156 4.84 8.27 -0.78
N LYS A 157 6.17 8.31 -0.60
CA LYS A 157 6.92 9.55 -0.34
C LYS A 157 6.74 10.60 -1.44
N ARG A 158 6.66 10.19 -2.71
CA ARG A 158 6.43 11.11 -3.85
C ARG A 158 4.98 11.59 -3.91
N LEU A 159 4.03 10.77 -3.47
CA LEU A 159 2.59 11.02 -3.64
C LEU A 159 2.01 11.85 -2.49
N ASP A 160 2.39 11.54 -1.25
CA ASP A 160 1.97 12.24 -0.03
C ASP A 160 3.04 12.16 1.07
N THR A 161 3.80 13.24 1.23
CA THR A 161 4.86 13.34 2.25
C THR A 161 4.33 13.24 3.67
N GLU A 162 3.11 13.74 3.96
CA GLU A 162 2.54 13.70 5.30
C GLU A 162 2.24 12.27 5.72
N ILE A 163 1.69 11.45 4.82
CA ILE A 163 1.47 10.02 5.09
C ILE A 163 2.80 9.30 5.28
N PHE A 164 3.79 9.60 4.45
CA PHE A 164 5.12 9.00 4.58
C PHE A 164 5.73 9.30 5.94
N GLU A 165 5.78 10.57 6.35
CA GLU A 165 6.36 10.99 7.64
C GLU A 165 5.60 10.38 8.82
N ALA A 166 4.26 10.36 8.76
CA ALA A 166 3.44 9.77 9.82
C ALA A 166 3.64 8.25 9.99
N ASN A 167 4.10 7.55 8.96
CA ASN A 167 4.23 6.09 8.95
C ASN A 167 5.67 5.63 8.74
N VAL A 168 6.66 6.54 8.79
CA VAL A 168 8.04 6.25 8.41
C VAL A 168 8.66 5.15 9.30
N GLU A 169 8.31 5.16 10.58
CA GLU A 169 8.78 4.15 11.52
C GLU A 169 8.22 2.77 11.18
N GLN A 170 6.92 2.69 10.84
CA GLN A 170 6.29 1.45 10.42
C GLN A 170 6.87 0.93 9.10
N MET A 171 7.07 1.81 8.12
CA MET A 171 7.63 1.46 6.82
C MET A 171 9.08 0.94 6.89
N ASN A 172 9.87 1.44 7.86
CA ASN A 172 11.26 1.07 8.04
C ASN A 172 11.49 -0.18 8.90
N ARG A 173 10.44 -0.78 9.49
CA ARG A 173 10.52 -2.05 10.25
C ARG A 173 10.62 -3.28 9.32
N LEU A 174 11.54 -3.24 8.35
CA LEU A 174 11.83 -4.31 7.38
C LEU A 174 12.66 -5.45 7.99
#